data_AF-A0A0A2SUX2-F1
#
_entry.id   AF-A0A0A2SUX2-F1
#
_cell.length_a   1.000
_cell.length_b   1.000
_cell.length_c   1.000
_cell.angle_alpha   90.00
_cell.angle_beta   90.00
_cell.angle_gamma   90.00
#
_symmetry.space_group_name_H-M   'P 1'
#
loop_
_entity.id
_entity.type
_entity.pdbx_description
1 polymer ?
#
loop_
_entity_poly.entity_id
_entity_poly.type
_entity_poly.pdbx_seq_one_letter_code
_entity_poly.pdbx_strand_id
1 'polypeptide(L)'
;MAHSKHQAFKAFLADLVNEIKVYVPQESADIVFQKLTQDWIAALSQDRHHRVNETIIEKIKKSLPMPAAIPQNVFATTPLSKLNYGSLEEALIQANPEQFKEYLKAVKRSFTEEAYLTFLIKEDKFNSTSLHKILSKGVLRNVPVYLQEVKSMMSNGRSFAQFLTSQTEQGFTFLHQIGMIGDIDFLKYFTEILKKELGATGYANALRMRTTNNYIPSCPWSRPNAVVINAYLDQERKNNKLSFEESTRRVQFFTLPIPKDKRVTQSQGQTPQQKH
;
A
#
# COMPACT_ATOMS: atom_id res chain seq x y z
N MET A 1 -26.55 -11.09 24.05
CA MET A 1 -25.97 -11.09 22.69
C MET A 1 -25.99 -9.75 21.96
N ALA A 2 -27.05 -8.92 22.05
CA ALA A 2 -27.12 -7.64 21.33
C ALA A 2 -26.03 -6.62 21.74
N HIS A 3 -25.62 -6.62 23.02
CA HIS A 3 -24.61 -5.70 23.55
C HIS A 3 -23.22 -5.89 22.92
N SER A 4 -22.85 -7.14 22.61
CA SER A 4 -21.57 -7.48 21.96
C SER A 4 -21.51 -7.05 20.50
N LYS A 5 -22.63 -7.14 19.76
CA LYS A 5 -22.70 -6.69 18.35
C LYS A 5 -22.59 -5.18 18.22
N HIS A 6 -23.21 -4.44 19.14
CA HIS A 6 -23.13 -2.97 19.18
C HIS A 6 -21.71 -2.47 19.45
N GLN A 7 -21.00 -3.13 20.36
CA GLN A 7 -19.62 -2.78 20.71
C GLN A 7 -18.65 -3.10 19.56
N ALA A 8 -18.83 -4.23 18.86
CA ALA A 8 -18.06 -4.57 17.67
C ALA A 8 -18.29 -3.57 16.52
N PHE A 9 -19.53 -3.14 16.31
CA PHE A 9 -19.85 -2.12 15.30
C PHE A 9 -19.24 -0.76 15.64
N LYS A 10 -19.28 -0.34 16.91
CA LYS A 10 -18.60 0.88 17.37
C LYS A 10 -17.09 0.83 17.16
N ALA A 11 -16.46 -0.31 17.45
CA ALA A 11 -15.03 -0.49 17.20
C ALA A 11 -14.70 -0.37 15.71
N PHE A 12 -15.48 -1.04 14.85
CA PHE A 12 -15.34 -0.92 13.40
C PHE A 12 -15.48 0.53 12.90
N LEU A 13 -16.48 1.27 13.38
CA LEU A 13 -16.65 2.68 13.00
C LEU A 13 -15.49 3.56 13.49
N ALA A 14 -14.98 3.30 14.70
CA ALA A 14 -13.82 4.04 15.21
C ALA A 14 -12.57 3.77 14.37
N ASP A 15 -12.33 2.51 13.98
CA ASP A 15 -11.23 2.13 13.10
C ASP A 15 -11.37 2.78 11.73
N LEU A 16 -12.58 2.77 11.14
CA LEU A 16 -12.86 3.43 9.87
C LEU A 16 -12.63 4.94 9.94
N VAL A 17 -13.06 5.60 11.01
CA VAL A 17 -12.83 7.03 11.25
C VAL A 17 -11.32 7.32 11.37
N ASN A 18 -10.59 6.48 12.07
CA ASN A 18 -9.14 6.61 12.20
C ASN A 18 -8.43 6.41 10.86
N GLU A 19 -8.87 5.43 10.06
CA GLU A 19 -8.35 5.25 8.71
C GLU A 19 -8.64 6.46 7.83
N ILE A 20 -9.86 7.00 7.83
CA ILE A 20 -10.22 8.18 7.03
C ILE A 20 -9.38 9.40 7.43
N LYS A 21 -9.13 9.61 8.72
CA LYS A 21 -8.28 10.71 9.22
C LYS A 21 -6.83 10.63 8.75
N VAL A 22 -6.34 9.46 8.34
CA VAL A 22 -5.00 9.32 7.75
C VAL A 22 -4.95 9.90 6.33
N TYR A 23 -6.07 9.89 5.61
CA TYR A 23 -6.15 10.28 4.18
C TYR A 23 -6.81 11.63 3.95
N VAL A 24 -7.50 12.17 4.96
CA VAL A 24 -8.24 13.43 4.87
C VAL A 24 -7.59 14.47 5.78
N PRO A 25 -7.18 15.65 5.26
CA PRO A 25 -6.73 16.77 6.08
C PRO A 25 -7.75 17.07 7.18
N GLN A 26 -7.29 17.36 8.40
CA GLN A 26 -8.17 17.53 9.56
C GLN A 26 -9.26 18.60 9.34
N GLU A 27 -8.92 19.66 8.59
CA GLU A 27 -9.82 20.74 8.16
C GLU A 27 -10.93 20.32 7.18
N SER A 28 -10.77 19.16 6.52
CA SER A 28 -11.74 18.58 5.57
C SER A 28 -12.44 17.34 6.12
N ALA A 29 -12.03 16.84 7.29
CA ALA A 29 -12.53 15.60 7.87
C ALA A 29 -14.04 15.63 8.11
N ASP A 30 -14.55 16.73 8.68
CA ASP A 30 -15.99 16.89 8.99
C ASP A 30 -16.85 16.85 7.72
N ILE A 31 -16.37 17.45 6.63
CA ILE A 31 -17.05 17.46 5.33
C ILE A 31 -17.09 16.06 4.73
N VAL A 32 -15.98 15.32 4.80
CA VAL A 32 -15.89 13.95 4.29
C VAL A 32 -16.79 13.00 5.09
N PHE A 33 -16.77 13.10 6.43
CA PHE A 33 -17.66 12.30 7.27
C PHE A 33 -19.13 12.62 7.03
N GLN A 34 -19.47 13.89 6.81
CA GLN A 34 -20.84 14.29 6.48
C GLN A 34 -21.28 13.69 5.14
N LYS A 35 -20.44 13.74 4.09
CA LYS A 35 -20.75 13.16 2.78
C LYS A 35 -20.88 11.64 2.83
N LEU A 36 -19.94 10.94 3.47
CA LEU A 36 -20.00 9.49 3.64
C LEU A 36 -21.27 9.05 4.39
N THR A 37 -21.66 9.82 5.42
CA THR A 37 -22.89 9.55 6.17
C THR A 37 -24.12 9.75 5.28
N GLN A 38 -24.14 10.78 4.44
CA GLN A 38 -25.24 11.01 3.49
C GLN A 38 -25.33 9.91 2.43
N ASP A 39 -24.21 9.51 1.84
CA ASP A 39 -24.14 8.44 0.84
C ASP A 39 -24.58 7.10 1.44
N TRP A 40 -24.19 6.82 2.68
CA TRP A 40 -24.60 5.63 3.41
C TRP A 40 -26.10 5.62 3.72
N ILE A 41 -26.67 6.77 4.14
CA ILE A 41 -28.13 6.92 4.33
C ILE A 41 -28.87 6.68 3.01
N ALA A 42 -28.38 7.23 1.90
CA ALA A 42 -28.97 7.05 0.59
C ALA A 42 -28.97 5.58 0.16
N ALA A 43 -27.84 4.88 0.35
CA ALA A 43 -27.73 3.45 0.08
C ALA A 43 -28.68 2.61 0.94
N LEU A 44 -28.76 2.90 2.25
CA LEU A 44 -29.69 2.25 3.17
C LEU A 44 -31.16 2.50 2.83
N SER A 45 -31.48 3.67 2.25
CA SER A 45 -32.84 4.00 1.83
C SER A 45 -33.24 3.31 0.52
N GLN A 46 -32.28 2.86 -0.29
CA GLN A 46 -32.52 2.16 -1.56
C GLN A 46 -32.54 0.63 -1.43
N ASP A 47 -31.96 0.08 -0.36
CA ASP A 47 -31.95 -1.36 -0.11
C ASP A 47 -33.34 -1.88 0.31
N ARG A 48 -33.99 -2.61 -0.60
CA ARG A 48 -35.33 -3.20 -0.39
C ARG A 48 -35.32 -4.49 0.45
N HIS A 49 -34.15 -5.04 0.79
CA HIS A 49 -34.05 -6.39 1.37
C HIS A 49 -33.93 -6.42 2.89
N HIS A 50 -33.70 -5.27 3.52
CA HIS A 50 -33.65 -5.15 4.98
C HIS A 50 -34.69 -4.12 5.42
N ARG A 51 -35.53 -4.48 6.41
CA ARG A 51 -36.38 -3.53 7.13
C ARG A 51 -35.50 -2.61 7.97
N VAL A 52 -34.74 -1.73 7.32
CA VAL A 52 -34.12 -0.61 7.99
C VAL A 52 -35.27 0.24 8.49
N ASN A 53 -35.46 0.26 9.80
CA ASN A 53 -36.53 1.00 10.43
C ASN A 53 -36.36 2.49 10.06
N GLU A 54 -37.30 3.06 9.30
CA GLU A 54 -37.27 4.47 8.86
C GLU A 54 -37.02 5.44 10.03
N THR A 55 -37.44 5.06 11.23
CA THR A 55 -37.18 5.78 12.49
C THR A 55 -35.68 5.92 12.81
N ILE A 56 -34.84 4.96 12.43
CA ILE A 56 -33.38 5.01 12.61
C ILE A 56 -32.77 5.98 11.60
N ILE A 57 -33.21 5.95 10.35
CA ILE A 57 -32.76 6.87 9.30
C ILE A 57 -33.09 8.32 9.71
N GLU A 58 -34.29 8.56 10.21
CA GLU A 58 -34.70 9.90 10.68
C GLU A 58 -33.93 10.35 11.93
N LYS A 59 -33.61 9.44 12.85
CA LYS A 59 -32.73 9.74 14.00
C LYS A 59 -31.33 10.14 13.55
N ILE A 60 -30.77 9.47 12.54
CA ILE A 60 -29.44 9.81 12.00
C ILE A 60 -29.51 11.19 11.33
N LYS A 61 -30.51 11.44 10.48
CA LYS A 61 -30.69 12.76 9.83
C LYS A 61 -30.81 13.90 10.85
N LYS A 62 -31.56 13.70 11.93
CA LYS A 62 -31.72 14.71 13.01
C LYS A 62 -30.47 14.92 13.85
N SER A 63 -29.56 13.94 13.90
CA SER A 63 -28.31 14.03 14.68
C SER A 63 -27.17 14.67 13.89
N LEU A 64 -27.36 14.89 12.57
CA LEU A 64 -26.40 15.62 11.76
C LEU A 64 -26.55 17.12 12.02
N PRO A 65 -25.45 17.86 12.23
CA PRO A 65 -25.50 19.32 12.25
C PRO A 65 -26.12 19.82 10.93
N MET A 66 -27.00 20.81 11.03
CA MET A 66 -27.67 21.43 9.89
C MET A 66 -26.65 21.73 8.77
N PRO A 67 -27.01 21.58 7.49
CA PRO A 67 -26.10 21.88 6.40
C PRO A 67 -25.82 23.39 6.41
N ALA A 68 -24.71 23.79 7.04
CA ALA A 68 -24.00 24.96 6.58
C ALA A 68 -23.77 24.70 5.09
N ALA A 69 -24.22 25.61 4.23
CA ALA A 69 -24.05 25.49 2.80
C ALA A 69 -22.60 25.09 2.53
N ILE A 70 -22.40 23.81 2.19
CA ILE A 70 -21.09 23.27 1.89
C ILE A 70 -20.61 24.14 0.75
N PRO A 71 -19.54 24.94 0.91
CA PRO A 71 -19.04 25.71 -0.21
C PRO A 71 -18.75 24.68 -1.28
N GLN A 72 -19.45 24.77 -2.42
CA GLN A 72 -19.27 23.88 -3.57
C GLN A 72 -17.82 23.93 -4.11
N ASN A 73 -16.96 24.77 -3.52
CA ASN A 73 -15.57 25.00 -3.83
C ASN A 73 -14.54 24.45 -2.82
N VAL A 74 -14.91 23.74 -1.74
CA VAL A 74 -13.87 23.06 -0.91
C VAL A 74 -13.30 21.82 -1.63
N PHE A 75 -14.02 21.35 -2.64
CA PHE A 75 -13.52 20.43 -3.64
C PHE A 75 -13.83 21.00 -5.01
N ALA A 76 -12.93 21.83 -5.55
CA ALA A 76 -12.66 21.73 -6.98
C ALA A 76 -11.96 20.38 -7.22
N THR A 77 -12.66 19.28 -6.94
CA THR A 77 -12.34 17.98 -7.50
C THR A 77 -12.41 18.22 -8.99
N THR A 78 -11.25 18.19 -9.65
CA THR A 78 -11.28 17.71 -11.02
C THR A 78 -11.98 16.36 -10.93
N PRO A 79 -13.16 16.18 -11.55
CA PRO A 79 -13.89 14.94 -11.36
C PRO A 79 -13.00 13.78 -11.80
N LEU A 80 -12.75 12.81 -10.92
CA LEU A 80 -12.29 11.47 -11.34
C LEU A 80 -13.27 10.82 -12.34
N SER A 81 -14.44 11.43 -12.58
CA SER A 81 -15.53 10.98 -13.45
C SER A 81 -15.19 10.88 -14.94
N LYS A 82 -13.99 11.28 -15.39
CA LYS A 82 -13.54 11.00 -16.77
C LYS A 82 -12.78 9.69 -16.91
N LEU A 83 -12.23 9.13 -15.82
CA LEU A 83 -11.36 7.95 -15.88
C LEU A 83 -12.02 6.68 -15.31
N ASN A 84 -13.10 6.79 -14.54
CA ASN A 84 -13.92 5.65 -14.07
C ASN A 84 -13.15 4.55 -13.30
N TYR A 85 -12.05 4.89 -12.60
CA TYR A 85 -11.34 3.93 -11.73
C TYR A 85 -11.60 4.24 -10.25
N GLY A 86 -12.07 3.26 -9.49
CA GLY A 86 -12.34 3.38 -8.06
C GLY A 86 -11.13 3.12 -7.15
N SER A 87 -10.02 2.63 -7.71
CA SER A 87 -8.79 2.37 -6.94
C SER A 87 -7.51 2.41 -7.79
N LEU A 88 -6.35 2.49 -7.12
CA LEU A 88 -5.04 2.39 -7.76
C LEU A 88 -4.84 1.05 -8.48
N GLU A 89 -5.26 -0.04 -7.84
CA GLU A 89 -5.18 -1.39 -8.43
C GLU A 89 -6.04 -1.52 -9.68
N GLU A 90 -7.26 -0.96 -9.64
CA GLU A 90 -8.15 -0.94 -10.80
C GLU A 90 -7.55 -0.13 -11.96
N ALA A 91 -7.02 1.07 -11.68
CA ALA A 91 -6.36 1.89 -12.67
C ALA A 91 -5.12 1.19 -13.26
N LEU A 92 -4.29 0.55 -12.42
CA LEU A 92 -3.12 -0.21 -12.87
C LEU A 92 -3.48 -1.34 -13.84
N ILE A 93 -4.64 -1.96 -13.66
CA ILE A 93 -5.11 -3.10 -14.46
C ILE A 93 -5.81 -2.65 -15.74
N GLN A 94 -6.72 -1.69 -15.64
CA GLN A 94 -7.66 -1.38 -16.71
C GLN A 94 -7.24 -0.19 -17.57
N ALA A 95 -6.50 0.77 -17.02
CA ALA A 95 -6.10 1.96 -17.75
C ALA A 95 -5.06 1.65 -18.83
N ASN A 96 -5.13 2.36 -19.94
CA ASN A 96 -3.96 2.50 -20.81
C ASN A 96 -2.91 3.43 -20.14
N PRO A 97 -1.66 3.48 -20.64
CA PRO A 97 -0.60 4.24 -19.99
C PRO A 97 -0.89 5.74 -19.85
N GLU A 98 -1.56 6.34 -20.82
CA GLU A 98 -1.96 7.76 -20.81
C GLU A 98 -3.03 8.03 -19.75
N GLN A 99 -4.09 7.21 -19.74
CA GLN A 99 -5.15 7.25 -18.74
C GLN A 99 -4.61 7.02 -17.33
N PHE A 100 -3.63 6.12 -17.17
CA PHE A 100 -3.01 5.86 -15.89
C PHE A 100 -2.20 7.06 -15.39
N LYS A 101 -1.47 7.75 -16.26
CA LYS A 101 -0.77 9.01 -15.91
C LYS A 101 -1.75 10.11 -15.50
N GLU A 102 -2.86 10.25 -16.22
CA GLU A 102 -3.91 11.21 -15.87
C GLU A 102 -4.55 10.87 -14.53
N TYR A 103 -4.79 9.59 -14.27
CA TYR A 103 -5.30 9.10 -13.00
C TYR A 103 -4.35 9.47 -11.85
N LEU A 104 -3.06 9.16 -11.98
CA LEU A 104 -2.06 9.50 -10.96
C LEU A 104 -2.01 11.00 -10.70
N LYS A 105 -2.06 11.83 -11.75
CA LYS A 105 -2.10 13.30 -11.63
C LYS A 105 -3.35 13.81 -10.92
N ALA A 106 -4.51 13.23 -11.21
CA ALA A 106 -5.77 13.59 -10.56
C ALA A 106 -5.78 13.20 -9.08
N VAL A 107 -5.32 11.99 -8.78
CA VAL A 107 -5.18 11.49 -7.41
C VAL A 107 -4.19 12.35 -6.62
N LYS A 108 -3.00 12.62 -7.16
CA LYS A 108 -1.94 13.41 -6.49
C LYS A 108 -2.40 14.77 -6.01
N ARG A 109 -3.32 15.43 -6.73
CA ARG A 109 -3.91 16.73 -6.34
C ARG A 109 -4.80 16.66 -5.10
N SER A 110 -5.28 15.48 -4.75
CA SER A 110 -6.20 15.25 -3.64
C SER A 110 -5.50 14.85 -2.34
N PHE A 111 -4.16 14.72 -2.35
CA PHE A 111 -3.37 14.25 -1.22
C PHE A 111 -2.23 15.22 -0.89
N THR A 112 -1.80 15.22 0.37
CA THR A 112 -0.46 15.73 0.71
C THR A 112 0.61 14.82 0.11
N GLU A 113 1.85 15.30 0.01
CA GLU A 113 2.95 14.51 -0.54
C GLU A 113 3.15 13.17 0.21
N GLU A 114 3.10 13.21 1.54
CA GLU A 114 3.23 12.04 2.42
C GLU A 114 2.06 11.07 2.29
N ALA A 115 0.83 11.59 2.24
CA ALA A 115 -0.37 10.76 2.08
C ALA A 115 -0.43 10.14 0.69
N TYR A 116 0.06 10.84 -0.35
CA TYR A 116 0.15 10.31 -1.70
C TYR A 116 1.21 9.21 -1.81
N LEU A 117 2.39 9.40 -1.23
CA LEU A 117 3.39 8.34 -1.16
C LEU A 117 2.82 7.11 -0.46
N THR A 118 2.20 7.31 0.71
CA THR A 118 1.51 6.23 1.45
C THR A 118 0.48 5.54 0.58
N PHE A 119 -0.38 6.29 -0.12
CA PHE A 119 -1.36 5.74 -1.05
C PHE A 119 -0.72 4.84 -2.14
N LEU A 120 0.43 5.24 -2.69
CA LEU A 120 1.12 4.48 -3.72
C LEU A 120 1.69 3.16 -3.19
N ILE A 121 2.33 3.18 -2.00
CA ILE A 121 3.13 2.05 -1.49
C ILE A 121 2.49 1.31 -0.32
N LYS A 122 1.27 1.66 0.08
CA LYS A 122 0.59 1.06 1.23
C LYS A 122 0.59 -0.46 1.12
N GLU A 123 1.04 -1.08 2.21
CA GLU A 123 0.95 -2.52 2.41
C GLU A 123 -0.37 -2.89 3.07
N ASP A 124 -0.94 -4.02 2.68
CA ASP A 124 -2.04 -4.64 3.41
C ASP A 124 -1.52 -5.50 4.59
N LYS A 125 -2.43 -6.19 5.27
CA LYS A 125 -2.10 -7.08 6.40
C LYS A 125 -1.16 -8.23 6.08
N PHE A 126 -0.89 -8.50 4.80
CA PHE A 126 0.03 -9.54 4.31
C PHE A 126 1.33 -8.93 3.77
N ASN A 127 1.64 -7.68 4.16
CA ASN A 127 2.74 -6.88 3.63
C ASN A 127 2.71 -6.75 2.10
N SER A 128 1.52 -6.82 1.49
CA SER A 128 1.34 -6.78 0.05
C SER A 128 1.00 -5.38 -0.41
N THR A 129 1.84 -4.83 -1.28
CA THR A 129 1.61 -3.53 -1.92
C THR A 129 0.72 -3.67 -3.15
N SER A 130 0.21 -2.56 -3.69
CA SER A 130 -0.50 -2.58 -4.97
C SER A 130 0.35 -3.19 -6.10
N LEU A 131 1.67 -2.98 -6.09
CA LEU A 131 2.57 -3.63 -7.05
C LEU A 131 2.59 -5.16 -6.90
N HIS A 132 2.66 -5.68 -5.68
CA HIS A 132 2.61 -7.13 -5.45
C HIS A 132 1.32 -7.76 -6.01
N LYS A 133 0.20 -7.07 -5.84
CA LYS A 133 -1.12 -7.54 -6.27
C LYS A 133 -1.32 -7.50 -7.78
N ILE A 134 -0.70 -6.56 -8.49
CA ILE A 134 -0.80 -6.52 -9.96
C ILE A 134 0.16 -7.51 -10.61
N LEU A 135 1.34 -7.73 -10.02
CA LEU A 135 2.31 -8.72 -10.51
C LEU A 135 1.76 -10.14 -10.34
N SER A 136 1.06 -10.43 -9.24
CA SER A 136 0.39 -11.74 -9.07
C SER A 136 -0.71 -12.01 -10.10
N LYS A 137 -1.31 -10.95 -10.68
CA LYS A 137 -2.27 -11.03 -11.79
C LYS A 137 -1.60 -11.06 -13.17
N GLY A 138 -0.27 -10.97 -13.24
CA GLY A 138 0.47 -10.95 -14.51
C GLY A 138 0.34 -9.64 -15.30
N VAL A 139 -0.05 -8.53 -14.66
CA VAL A 139 -0.25 -7.25 -15.34
C VAL A 139 1.02 -6.40 -15.26
N LEU A 140 1.61 -6.10 -16.43
CA LEU A 140 2.89 -5.40 -16.53
C LEU A 140 2.80 -4.00 -17.16
N ARG A 141 1.75 -3.73 -17.94
CA ARG A 141 1.63 -2.56 -18.81
C ARG A 141 1.93 -1.23 -18.11
N ASN A 142 1.34 -1.01 -16.94
CA ASN A 142 1.45 0.26 -16.21
C ASN A 142 2.54 0.24 -15.12
N VAL A 143 3.24 -0.87 -14.93
CA VAL A 143 4.29 -1.01 -13.91
C VAL A 143 5.43 0.00 -14.13
N PRO A 144 5.95 0.23 -15.36
CA PRO A 144 7.01 1.20 -15.58
C PRO A 144 6.63 2.62 -15.12
N VAL A 145 5.43 3.07 -15.47
CA VAL A 145 4.91 4.39 -15.09
C VAL A 145 4.73 4.48 -13.58
N TYR A 146 4.16 3.45 -12.96
CA TYR A 146 3.98 3.39 -11.52
C TYR A 146 5.31 3.44 -10.76
N LEU A 147 6.31 2.67 -11.18
CA LEU A 147 7.64 2.68 -10.55
C LEU A 147 8.32 4.05 -10.67
N GLN A 148 8.15 4.73 -11.81
CA GLN A 148 8.66 6.10 -11.98
C GLN A 148 7.96 7.08 -11.04
N GLU A 149 6.64 6.99 -10.87
CA GLU A 149 5.90 7.86 -9.94
C GLU A 149 6.35 7.61 -8.49
N VAL A 150 6.41 6.35 -8.05
CA VAL A 150 6.89 5.99 -6.70
C VAL A 150 8.30 6.53 -6.47
N LYS A 151 9.19 6.36 -7.44
CA LYS A 151 10.55 6.89 -7.36
C LYS A 151 10.56 8.41 -7.24
N SER A 152 9.71 9.12 -8.00
CA SER A 152 9.64 10.59 -7.96
C SER A 152 9.19 11.14 -6.61
N MET A 153 8.44 10.35 -5.85
CA MET A 153 7.94 10.68 -4.51
C MET A 153 8.95 10.34 -3.40
N MET A 154 10.03 9.65 -3.73
CA MET A 154 11.04 9.21 -2.77
C MET A 154 12.28 10.09 -2.87
N SER A 155 12.39 11.03 -1.93
CA SER A 155 13.43 12.07 -1.89
C SER A 155 14.84 11.53 -1.62
N ASN A 156 14.99 10.27 -1.20
CA ASN A 156 16.28 9.60 -1.05
C ASN A 156 16.30 8.25 -1.80
N GLY A 157 17.38 7.95 -2.52
CA GLY A 157 17.52 6.68 -3.25
C GLY A 157 17.45 5.44 -2.35
N ARG A 158 17.71 5.58 -1.04
CA ARG A 158 17.64 4.50 -0.05
C ARG A 158 16.21 3.99 0.16
N SER A 159 15.21 4.87 0.17
CA SER A 159 13.80 4.47 0.34
C SER A 159 13.26 3.72 -0.88
N PHE A 160 13.65 4.14 -2.09
CA PHE A 160 13.26 3.43 -3.31
C PHE A 160 13.93 2.07 -3.42
N ALA A 161 15.21 1.97 -3.06
CA ALA A 161 15.92 0.69 -2.96
C ALA A 161 15.22 -0.27 -1.98
N GLN A 162 14.81 0.21 -0.80
CA GLN A 162 14.05 -0.59 0.16
C GLN A 162 12.73 -1.09 -0.43
N PHE A 163 11.96 -0.18 -1.05
CA PHE A 163 10.70 -0.53 -1.71
C PHE A 163 10.87 -1.61 -2.79
N LEU A 164 11.88 -1.49 -3.66
CA LEU A 164 12.15 -2.47 -4.72
C LEU A 164 12.44 -3.88 -4.19
N THR A 165 12.87 -3.98 -2.93
CA THR A 165 13.13 -5.23 -2.22
C THR A 165 12.05 -5.59 -1.18
N SER A 166 10.94 -4.86 -1.13
CA SER A 166 9.82 -5.18 -0.25
C SER A 166 9.36 -6.62 -0.46
N GLN A 167 8.94 -7.25 0.63
CA GLN A 167 8.51 -8.64 0.68
C GLN A 167 7.09 -8.72 1.21
N THR A 168 6.28 -9.61 0.61
CA THR A 168 5.06 -10.07 1.25
C THR A 168 5.37 -10.82 2.56
N GLU A 169 4.36 -11.12 3.35
CA GLU A 169 4.47 -11.97 4.54
C GLU A 169 5.15 -13.32 4.23
N GLN A 170 4.89 -13.91 3.06
CA GLN A 170 5.51 -15.16 2.63
C GLN A 170 6.92 -14.97 2.02
N GLY A 171 7.46 -13.75 2.06
CA GLY A 171 8.81 -13.41 1.61
C GLY A 171 8.94 -13.22 0.10
N PHE A 172 7.83 -13.11 -0.66
CA PHE A 172 7.90 -12.85 -2.10
C PHE A 172 8.25 -11.39 -2.34
N THR A 173 9.33 -11.14 -3.08
CA THR A 173 9.66 -9.82 -3.62
C THR A 173 9.03 -9.62 -5.00
N PHE A 174 9.06 -8.39 -5.50
CA PHE A 174 8.70 -8.10 -6.89
C PHE A 174 9.49 -8.96 -7.89
N LEU A 175 10.79 -9.18 -7.66
CA LEU A 175 11.63 -10.00 -8.54
C LEU A 175 11.17 -11.47 -8.56
N HIS A 176 10.70 -12.02 -7.44
CA HIS A 176 10.10 -13.35 -7.42
C HIS A 176 8.87 -13.39 -8.31
N GLN A 177 7.94 -12.45 -8.11
CA GLN A 177 6.68 -12.44 -8.85
C GLN A 177 6.90 -12.19 -10.35
N ILE A 178 7.81 -11.29 -10.72
CA ILE A 178 8.16 -11.02 -12.12
C ILE A 178 8.76 -12.28 -12.78
N GLY A 179 9.65 -13.00 -12.09
CA GLY A 179 10.16 -14.28 -12.57
C GLY A 179 9.03 -15.29 -12.86
N MET A 180 7.98 -15.31 -12.04
CA MET A 180 6.83 -16.20 -12.20
C MET A 180 5.87 -15.83 -13.35
N ILE A 181 5.96 -14.61 -13.90
CA ILE A 181 5.08 -14.17 -15.00
C ILE A 181 5.49 -14.81 -16.34
N GLY A 182 6.79 -15.08 -16.54
CA GLY A 182 7.28 -15.66 -17.79
C GLY A 182 7.63 -14.65 -18.90
N ASP A 183 7.70 -13.36 -18.55
CA ASP A 183 8.08 -12.27 -19.46
C ASP A 183 9.57 -11.92 -19.28
N ILE A 184 10.41 -12.35 -20.23
CA ILE A 184 11.86 -12.14 -20.17
C ILE A 184 12.26 -10.68 -20.39
N ASP A 185 11.54 -9.95 -21.23
CA ASP A 185 11.88 -8.57 -21.55
C ASP A 185 11.58 -7.67 -20.35
N PHE A 186 10.43 -7.89 -19.71
CA PHE A 186 10.09 -7.20 -18.48
C PHE A 186 11.01 -7.59 -17.32
N LEU A 187 11.41 -8.87 -17.22
CA LEU A 187 12.40 -9.28 -16.23
C LEU A 187 13.73 -8.54 -16.40
N LYS A 188 14.24 -8.47 -17.63
CA LYS A 188 15.47 -7.71 -17.95
C LYS A 188 15.33 -6.25 -17.57
N TYR A 189 14.24 -5.60 -18.00
CA TYR A 189 13.90 -4.23 -17.63
C TYR A 189 13.95 -4.02 -16.10
N PHE A 190 13.28 -4.89 -15.34
CA PHE A 190 13.25 -4.76 -13.89
C PHE A 190 14.61 -5.01 -13.25
N THR A 191 15.39 -5.98 -13.74
CA THR A 191 16.75 -6.20 -13.23
C THR A 191 17.69 -5.03 -13.48
N GLU A 192 17.53 -4.28 -14.57
CA GLU A 192 18.30 -3.05 -14.80
C GLU A 192 17.94 -1.95 -13.80
N ILE A 193 16.65 -1.83 -13.42
CA ILE A 193 16.24 -0.96 -12.30
C ILE A 193 16.92 -1.42 -11.01
N LEU A 194 16.87 -2.71 -10.69
CA LEU A 194 17.49 -3.23 -9.47
C LEU A 194 19.00 -2.94 -9.43
N LYS A 195 19.74 -3.20 -10.52
CA LYS A 195 21.17 -2.89 -10.61
C LYS A 195 21.46 -1.41 -10.34
N LYS A 196 20.68 -0.53 -10.97
CA LYS A 196 20.86 0.92 -10.86
C LYS A 196 20.59 1.44 -9.45
N GLU A 197 19.52 0.97 -8.81
CA GLU A 197 19.05 1.55 -7.55
C GLU A 197 19.65 0.87 -6.31
N LEU A 198 20.01 -0.42 -6.40
CA LEU A 198 20.56 -1.19 -5.28
C LEU A 198 22.10 -1.24 -5.25
N GLY A 199 22.75 -0.92 -6.36
CA GLY A 199 24.18 -1.18 -6.56
C GLY A 199 24.52 -2.69 -6.58
N ALA A 200 25.80 -3.01 -6.73
CA ALA A 200 26.25 -4.39 -6.94
C ALA A 200 25.86 -5.34 -5.79
N THR A 201 26.16 -4.97 -4.53
CA THR A 201 25.85 -5.79 -3.36
C THR A 201 24.35 -5.95 -3.15
N GLY A 202 23.58 -4.86 -3.27
CA GLY A 202 22.13 -4.90 -3.07
C GLY A 202 21.43 -5.72 -4.17
N TYR A 203 21.88 -5.61 -5.42
CA TYR A 203 21.38 -6.44 -6.51
C TYR A 203 21.73 -7.93 -6.34
N ALA A 204 22.97 -8.22 -5.95
CA ALA A 204 23.40 -9.59 -5.64
C ALA A 204 22.57 -10.23 -4.51
N ASN A 205 22.20 -9.43 -3.50
CA ASN A 205 21.28 -9.84 -2.44
C ASN A 205 19.87 -10.08 -2.99
N ALA A 206 19.30 -9.15 -3.76
CA ALA A 206 17.96 -9.26 -4.34
C ALA A 206 17.78 -10.56 -5.17
N LEU A 207 18.80 -10.94 -5.96
CA LEU A 207 18.82 -12.19 -6.73
C LEU A 207 18.80 -13.48 -5.89
N ARG A 208 19.10 -13.37 -4.58
CA ARG A 208 19.24 -14.49 -3.63
C ARG A 208 18.31 -14.39 -2.44
N MET A 209 17.45 -13.36 -2.39
CA MET A 209 16.42 -13.23 -1.37
C MET A 209 15.55 -14.47 -1.38
N ARG A 210 15.20 -14.95 -0.18
CA ARG A 210 14.43 -16.18 -0.02
C ARG A 210 13.05 -15.86 0.50
N THR A 211 12.06 -16.56 -0.06
CA THR A 211 10.74 -16.71 0.56
C THR A 211 10.85 -17.50 1.86
N THR A 212 9.77 -17.53 2.64
CA THR A 212 9.66 -18.38 3.84
C THR A 212 9.88 -19.87 3.53
N ASN A 213 9.55 -20.29 2.30
CA ASN A 213 9.75 -21.65 1.81
C ASN A 213 11.10 -21.85 1.09
N ASN A 214 12.09 -20.99 1.33
CA ASN A 214 13.44 -21.06 0.75
C ASN A 214 13.54 -20.91 -0.78
N TYR A 215 12.47 -20.53 -1.46
CA TYR A 215 12.53 -20.22 -2.90
C TYR A 215 13.26 -18.90 -3.13
N ILE A 216 14.13 -18.89 -4.14
CA ILE A 216 14.77 -17.69 -4.70
C ILE A 216 14.05 -17.26 -5.98
N PRO A 217 14.25 -16.02 -6.47
CA PRO A 217 13.65 -15.59 -7.72
C PRO A 217 14.00 -16.53 -8.87
N SER A 218 12.95 -17.05 -9.51
CA SER A 218 12.99 -18.07 -10.55
C SER A 218 11.66 -18.09 -11.29
N CYS A 219 11.64 -18.75 -12.45
CA CYS A 219 10.45 -19.00 -13.25
C CYS A 219 10.05 -20.48 -13.15
N PRO A 220 8.81 -20.81 -12.74
CA PRO A 220 8.33 -22.18 -12.75
C PRO A 220 8.38 -22.78 -14.17
N TRP A 221 8.79 -24.05 -14.30
CA TRP A 221 8.91 -24.73 -15.60
C TRP A 221 7.61 -24.80 -16.42
N SER A 222 6.46 -24.61 -15.77
CA SER A 222 5.15 -24.55 -16.42
C SER A 222 4.84 -23.20 -17.10
N ARG A 223 5.70 -22.19 -16.95
CA ARG A 223 5.50 -20.86 -17.52
C ARG A 223 6.22 -20.69 -18.86
N PRO A 224 5.74 -19.76 -19.72
CA PRO A 224 6.47 -19.37 -20.93
C PRO A 224 7.90 -18.94 -20.60
N ASN A 225 8.84 -19.24 -21.51
CA ASN A 225 10.24 -18.84 -21.42
C ASN A 225 10.99 -19.28 -20.15
N ALA A 226 10.47 -20.24 -19.37
CA ALA A 226 11.07 -20.64 -18.10
C ALA A 226 12.55 -21.03 -18.22
N VAL A 227 12.92 -21.76 -19.28
CA VAL A 227 14.32 -22.13 -19.57
C VAL A 227 15.20 -20.89 -19.73
N VAL A 228 14.76 -19.92 -20.55
CA VAL A 228 15.51 -18.70 -20.85
C VAL A 228 15.61 -17.80 -19.62
N ILE A 229 14.51 -17.65 -18.88
CA ILE A 229 14.46 -16.83 -17.66
C ILE A 229 15.35 -17.40 -16.56
N ASN A 230 15.27 -18.71 -16.31
CA ASN A 230 16.10 -19.34 -15.29
C ASN A 230 17.58 -19.29 -15.67
N ALA A 231 17.92 -19.53 -16.94
CA ALA A 231 19.29 -19.37 -17.44
C ALA A 231 19.80 -17.93 -17.25
N TYR A 232 18.96 -16.93 -17.54
CA TYR A 232 19.29 -15.53 -17.31
C TYR A 232 19.54 -15.22 -15.83
N LEU A 233 18.62 -15.60 -14.94
CA LEU A 233 18.75 -15.37 -13.49
C LEU A 233 19.97 -16.09 -12.89
N ASP A 234 20.27 -17.30 -13.37
CA ASP A 234 21.46 -18.05 -12.98
C ASP A 234 22.75 -17.35 -13.42
N GLN A 235 22.76 -16.82 -14.65
CA GLN A 235 23.88 -16.03 -15.16
C GLN A 235 24.08 -14.74 -14.35
N GLU A 236 23.01 -14.00 -14.07
CA GLU A 236 23.05 -12.80 -13.24
C GLU A 236 23.59 -13.11 -11.84
N ARG A 237 23.19 -14.23 -11.23
CA ARG A 237 23.74 -14.69 -9.95
C ARG A 237 25.23 -15.02 -10.04
N LYS A 238 25.68 -15.70 -11.10
CA LYS A 238 27.11 -16.03 -11.31
C LYS A 238 27.97 -14.79 -11.47
N ASN A 239 27.47 -13.78 -12.20
CA ASN A 239 28.16 -12.53 -12.46
C ASN A 239 28.24 -11.64 -11.20
N ASN A 240 27.23 -11.69 -10.33
CA ASN A 240 27.13 -10.87 -9.14
C ASN A 240 27.33 -11.72 -7.87
N LYS A 241 28.58 -12.14 -7.62
CA LYS A 241 28.94 -12.90 -6.41
C LYS A 241 28.96 -11.97 -5.19
N LEU A 242 28.34 -12.41 -4.09
CA LEU A 242 28.54 -11.79 -2.78
C LEU A 242 29.93 -12.19 -2.29
N SER A 243 30.71 -11.24 -1.76
CA SER A 243 31.96 -11.60 -1.12
C SER A 243 31.69 -12.42 0.15
N PHE A 244 32.64 -13.26 0.55
CA PHE A 244 32.52 -14.14 1.71
C PHE A 244 32.26 -13.35 3.01
N GLU A 245 32.82 -12.14 3.13
CA GLU A 245 32.64 -11.25 4.30
C GLU A 245 31.24 -10.61 4.40
N GLU A 246 30.54 -10.45 3.29
CA GLU A 246 29.19 -9.86 3.25
C GLU A 246 28.09 -10.88 3.57
N SER A 247 28.37 -12.18 3.40
CA SER A 247 27.44 -13.28 3.68
C SER A 247 27.11 -13.41 5.18
N THR A 248 27.99 -12.91 6.04
CA THR A 248 27.92 -12.97 7.52
C THR A 248 27.20 -11.76 8.15
N ARG A 249 27.00 -10.64 7.44
CA ARG A 249 26.30 -9.44 7.95
C ARG A 249 24.77 -9.52 7.88
N ARG A 250 24.21 -10.73 8.06
CA ARG A 250 22.80 -11.05 7.75
C ARG A 250 21.74 -10.46 8.69
N VAL A 251 22.03 -9.48 9.55
CA VAL A 251 21.12 -9.16 10.67
C VAL A 251 20.75 -7.67 10.83
N GLN A 252 21.39 -6.69 10.18
CA GLN A 252 21.24 -5.29 10.64
C GLN A 252 20.68 -4.25 9.66
N PHE A 253 20.37 -4.59 8.40
CA PHE A 253 19.99 -3.55 7.41
C PHE A 253 18.49 -3.38 7.14
N PHE A 254 17.61 -4.18 7.74
CA PHE A 254 16.19 -4.19 7.41
C PHE A 254 15.29 -4.14 8.64
N THR A 255 15.36 -3.05 9.39
CA THR A 255 14.27 -2.64 10.26
C THR A 255 13.96 -1.18 9.94
N LEU A 256 12.74 -0.92 9.49
CA LEU A 256 12.18 0.42 9.49
C LEU A 256 12.16 0.92 10.95
N PRO A 257 12.51 2.18 11.22
CA PRO A 257 12.14 2.79 12.49
C PRO A 257 10.61 2.85 12.54
N ILE A 258 10.02 2.02 13.39
CA ILE A 258 8.64 2.21 13.85
C ILE A 258 8.61 3.60 14.51
N PRO A 259 7.74 4.53 14.10
CA PRO A 259 7.46 5.72 14.89
C PRO A 259 6.91 5.24 16.23
N LYS A 260 7.75 5.31 17.28
CA LYS A 260 7.30 5.03 18.64
C LYS A 260 6.32 6.13 19.02
N ASP A 261 5.05 5.81 19.02
CA ASP A 261 4.04 6.66 19.64
C ASP A 261 4.40 6.87 21.11
N LYS A 262 4.52 8.14 21.47
CA LYS A 262 4.76 8.60 22.84
C LYS A 262 3.55 8.25 23.70
N ARG A 263 3.60 7.14 24.44
CA ARG A 263 2.87 7.04 25.72
C ARG A 263 3.74 7.56 26.85
N VAL A 264 3.50 8.84 27.14
CA VAL A 264 3.24 9.41 28.47
C VAL A 264 3.77 8.59 29.65
N THR A 265 4.80 9.16 30.25
CA THR A 265 5.20 9.12 31.66
C THR A 265 4.08 8.75 32.65
N GLN A 266 4.30 7.71 33.45
CA GLN A 266 3.86 7.69 34.84
C GLN A 266 5.09 7.63 35.75
N SER A 267 5.24 8.69 36.53
CA SER A 267 6.14 8.83 37.66
C SER A 267 5.78 7.85 38.77
N GLN A 268 6.75 7.04 39.21
CA GLN A 268 6.74 6.47 40.56
C GLN A 268 8.04 6.87 41.27
N GLY A 269 7.94 7.92 42.07
CA GLY A 269 8.60 8.04 43.37
C GLY A 269 7.46 8.30 44.38
N GLN A 270 7.49 7.88 45.64
CA GLN A 270 8.57 7.52 46.53
C GLN A 270 8.05 6.51 47.58
N THR A 271 8.95 5.65 48.05
CA THR A 271 8.95 4.94 49.34
C THR A 271 9.04 5.96 50.51
N PRO A 272 8.78 5.62 51.80
CA PRO A 272 9.71 4.74 52.55
C PRO A 272 9.16 3.94 53.75
N GLN A 273 9.95 2.91 54.10
CA GLN A 273 10.20 2.37 55.47
C GLN A 273 8.99 1.76 56.22
N GLN A 274 9.13 0.67 57.00
CA GLN A 274 10.15 0.48 58.03
C GLN A 274 10.25 -1.00 58.46
N LYS A 275 11.44 -1.34 58.96
CA LYS A 275 11.85 -2.53 59.71
C LYS A 275 10.85 -2.98 60.78
N HIS A 276 10.63 -4.29 60.90
CA HIS A 276 10.91 -5.09 62.09
C HIS A 276 10.96 -6.59 61.75
#